data_AF-A0A8T5R9N6-F1
#
_entry.id   AF-A0A8T5R9N6-F1
#
_cell.length_a   1.000
_cell.length_b   1.000
_cell.length_c   1.000
_cell.angle_alpha   90.00
_cell.angle_beta   90.00
_cell.angle_gamma   90.00
#
_symmetry.space_group_name_H-M   'P 1'
#
loop_
_entity.id
_entity.type
_entity.pdbx_description
1 polymer ?
#
loop_
_entity_poly.entity_id
_entity_poly.type
_entity_poly.pdbx_seq_one_letter_code
_entity_poly.pdbx_strand_id
1 'polypeptide(L)'
;MIHDFLIIKDGLPLLFKNFSIAKNIFSETDSLLMVSGFFSALNSFSDSFEDLGTISELKLSNNDLKLSFLKDSSIPNLIYIATYDEKSKPVNVLRILRKLSRTFLKKFSIDAILNWRGNTNAFKSIENILETFVEEEMNESDTGFKERVVELFKNVEERLNEESNLQALRSKLDPPLNLPPYCNQIPRFITLKKINPKYYLSGESSQKIFYQIDGKKSIRQITENLDLKHVQVYNVCKNLVKFGLIKFCL
;
A
#
# COMPACT_ATOMS: atom_id res chain seq x y z
N MET A 1 9.77 15.42 -27.21
CA MET A 1 9.40 16.64 -26.48
C MET A 1 7.93 16.55 -26.17
N ILE A 2 7.55 16.91 -24.95
CA ILE A 2 6.15 16.98 -24.53
C ILE A 2 5.48 18.16 -25.24
N HIS A 3 4.30 17.92 -25.82
CA HIS A 3 3.52 18.92 -26.54
C HIS A 3 2.32 19.40 -25.74
N ASP A 4 1.64 18.49 -25.02
CA ASP A 4 0.45 18.82 -24.23
C ASP A 4 0.46 18.12 -22.87
N PHE A 5 -0.11 18.80 -21.87
CA PHE A 5 -0.65 18.17 -20.67
C PHE A 5 -2.16 18.36 -20.60
N LEU A 6 -2.85 17.29 -20.22
CA LEU A 6 -4.29 17.28 -20.02
C LEU A 6 -4.63 16.52 -18.74
N ILE A 7 -5.48 17.10 -17.90
CA ILE A 7 -6.08 16.44 -16.74
C ILE A 7 -7.58 16.32 -17.01
N ILE A 8 -8.11 15.11 -16.94
CA ILE A 8 -9.54 14.82 -17.15
C ILE A 8 -10.14 14.35 -15.83
N LYS A 9 -11.31 14.88 -15.49
CA LYS A 9 -12.16 14.38 -14.39
C LYS A 9 -13.57 14.15 -14.91
N ASP A 10 -14.09 12.94 -14.72
CA ASP A 10 -15.45 12.54 -15.15
C ASP A 10 -15.74 12.85 -16.63
N GLY A 11 -14.75 12.65 -17.50
CA GLY A 11 -14.89 12.92 -18.93
C GLY A 11 -14.85 14.39 -19.32
N LEU A 12 -14.60 15.31 -18.39
CA LEU A 12 -14.41 16.73 -18.68
C LEU A 12 -12.94 17.16 -18.50
N PRO A 13 -12.43 18.04 -19.37
CA PRO A 13 -11.10 18.60 -19.22
C PRO A 13 -11.08 19.52 -17.99
N LEU A 14 -10.34 19.11 -16.98
CA LEU A 14 -10.11 19.87 -15.76
C LEU A 14 -9.02 20.91 -15.98
N LEU A 15 -7.95 20.53 -16.69
CA LEU A 15 -6.85 21.41 -17.05
C LEU A 15 -6.25 20.97 -18.38
N PHE A 16 -5.90 21.93 -19.22
CA PHE A 16 -5.19 21.71 -20.47
C PHE A 16 -4.09 22.76 -20.65
N LYS A 17 -2.89 22.33 -21.04
CA LYS A 17 -1.77 23.21 -21.36
C LYS A 17 -1.07 22.67 -22.61
N ASN A 18 -0.97 23.53 -23.62
CA ASN A 18 -0.25 23.26 -24.86
C ASN A 18 1.10 24.02 -24.83
N PHE A 19 2.18 23.31 -25.16
CA PHE A 19 3.55 23.82 -25.24
C PHE A 19 4.05 23.89 -26.68
N SER A 20 3.28 23.37 -27.64
CA SER A 20 3.62 23.40 -29.06
C SER A 20 3.23 24.74 -29.69
N ILE A 21 3.97 25.15 -30.71
CA ILE A 21 3.60 26.32 -31.53
C ILE A 21 2.44 25.95 -32.48
N ALA A 22 2.32 24.67 -32.83
CA ALA A 22 1.30 24.19 -33.74
C ALA A 22 0.01 23.79 -32.99
N LYS A 23 -1.14 24.23 -33.53
CA LYS A 23 -2.44 23.72 -33.10
C LYS A 23 -2.53 22.23 -33.38
N ASN A 24 -2.95 21.47 -32.39
CA ASN A 24 -3.19 20.03 -32.46
C ASN A 24 -4.63 19.71 -32.02
N ILE A 25 -5.02 18.43 -32.09
CA ILE A 25 -6.38 17.98 -31.76
C ILE A 25 -6.80 18.30 -30.31
N PHE A 26 -5.84 18.56 -29.42
CA PHE A 26 -6.10 18.94 -28.04
C PHE A 26 -6.26 20.46 -27.85
N SER A 27 -5.78 21.27 -28.80
CA SER A 27 -5.79 22.73 -28.72
C SER A 27 -7.14 23.37 -29.08
N GLU A 28 -8.03 22.65 -29.76
CA GLU A 28 -9.38 23.12 -30.10
C GLU A 28 -10.40 22.63 -29.08
N THR A 29 -11.26 23.52 -28.56
CA THR A 29 -12.15 23.23 -27.44
C THR A 29 -13.12 22.07 -27.70
N ASP A 30 -13.73 22.03 -28.88
CA ASP A 30 -14.68 20.96 -29.24
C ASP A 30 -13.97 19.60 -29.39
N SER A 31 -12.76 19.62 -29.94
CA SER A 31 -11.93 18.43 -30.09
C SER A 31 -11.39 17.96 -28.73
N LEU A 32 -11.05 18.87 -27.83
CA LEU A 32 -10.63 18.57 -26.46
C LEU A 32 -11.74 17.89 -25.66
N LEU A 33 -12.99 18.34 -25.79
CA LEU A 33 -14.14 17.70 -25.16
C LEU A 33 -14.37 16.29 -25.69
N MET A 34 -14.29 16.10 -27.02
CA MET A 34 -14.42 14.79 -27.64
C MET A 34 -13.32 13.83 -27.17
N VAL A 35 -12.07 14.29 -27.13
CA VAL A 35 -10.93 13.50 -26.67
C VAL A 35 -11.06 13.17 -25.18
N SER A 36 -11.49 14.13 -24.37
CA SER A 36 -11.75 13.93 -22.95
C SER A 36 -12.81 12.86 -22.70
N GLY A 37 -13.93 12.92 -23.44
CA GLY A 37 -14.97 11.89 -23.41
C GLY A 37 -14.47 10.52 -23.85
N PHE A 38 -13.68 10.46 -24.93
CA PHE A 38 -13.05 9.24 -25.41
C PHE A 38 -12.18 8.57 -24.34
N PHE A 39 -11.29 9.33 -23.69
CA PHE A 39 -10.40 8.76 -22.67
C PHE A 39 -11.13 8.34 -21.40
N SER A 40 -12.20 9.04 -21.03
CA SER A 40 -13.06 8.60 -19.92
C SER A 40 -13.79 7.30 -20.26
N ALA A 41 -14.30 7.17 -21.48
CA ALA A 41 -14.93 5.93 -21.94
C ALA A 41 -13.91 4.78 -22.02
N LEU A 42 -12.71 5.04 -22.54
CA LEU A 42 -11.62 4.07 -22.60
C LEU A 42 -11.23 3.58 -21.20
N ASN A 43 -11.14 4.48 -20.21
CA ASN A 43 -10.81 4.09 -18.85
C ASN A 43 -11.94 3.34 -18.16
N SER A 44 -13.20 3.75 -18.35
CA SER A 44 -14.35 2.97 -17.86
C SER A 44 -14.40 1.58 -18.51
N PHE A 45 -14.03 1.48 -19.78
CA PHE A 45 -13.91 0.21 -20.48
C PHE A 45 -12.76 -0.63 -19.92
N SER A 46 -11.58 -0.03 -19.69
CA SER A 46 -10.43 -0.73 -19.09
C SER A 46 -10.76 -1.28 -17.70
N ASP A 47 -11.54 -0.57 -16.89
CA ASP A 47 -11.99 -1.04 -15.58
C ASP A 47 -12.95 -2.24 -15.66
N SER A 48 -13.56 -2.46 -16.82
CA SER A 48 -14.48 -3.58 -17.05
C SER A 48 -13.77 -4.90 -17.40
N PHE A 49 -12.44 -4.88 -17.55
CA PHE A 49 -11.63 -6.05 -17.88
C PHE A 49 -10.42 -6.15 -16.95
N GLU A 50 -10.42 -7.14 -16.05
CA GLU A 50 -9.34 -7.35 -15.08
C GLU A 50 -7.98 -7.73 -15.74
N ASP A 51 -8.01 -8.30 -16.95
CA ASP A 51 -6.83 -8.84 -17.66
C ASP A 51 -6.31 -7.98 -18.83
N LEU A 52 -6.92 -6.82 -19.09
CA LEU A 52 -6.36 -5.84 -20.00
C LEU A 52 -5.25 -5.11 -19.23
N GLY A 53 -4.02 -5.61 -19.31
CA GLY A 53 -2.85 -4.98 -18.68
C GLY A 53 -2.81 -3.47 -18.91
N THR A 54 -2.12 -2.71 -18.05
CA THR A 54 -2.15 -1.24 -18.06
C THR A 54 -1.77 -0.66 -19.43
N ILE A 55 -2.77 -0.29 -20.23
CA ILE A 55 -2.56 0.50 -21.44
C ILE A 55 -1.95 1.82 -20.97
N SER A 56 -0.71 2.07 -21.37
CA SER A 56 0.07 3.22 -20.90
C SER A 56 0.53 4.11 -22.05
N GLU A 57 0.39 3.65 -23.29
CA GLU A 57 0.76 4.38 -24.49
C GLU A 57 -0.20 4.09 -25.65
N LEU A 58 -0.58 5.14 -26.38
CA LEU A 58 -1.28 5.06 -27.65
C LEU A 58 -0.50 5.86 -28.69
N LYS A 59 -0.31 5.29 -29.89
CA LYS A 59 0.26 6.01 -31.03
C LYS A 59 -0.88 6.66 -31.82
N LEU A 60 -0.80 7.97 -32.06
CA LEU A 60 -1.77 8.67 -32.88
C LEU A 60 -1.45 8.42 -34.37
N SER A 61 -2.45 8.09 -35.17
CA SER A 61 -2.29 7.61 -36.55
C SER A 61 -1.85 8.69 -37.55
N ASN A 62 -2.08 9.97 -37.24
CA ASN A 62 -1.90 11.07 -38.19
C ASN A 62 -0.68 11.96 -37.88
N ASN A 63 0.13 11.62 -36.88
CA ASN A 63 1.36 12.35 -36.54
C ASN A 63 2.35 11.44 -35.80
N ASP A 64 3.58 11.91 -35.62
CA ASP A 64 4.60 11.23 -34.82
C ASP A 64 4.37 11.41 -33.31
N LEU A 65 3.18 11.88 -32.90
CA LEU A 65 2.85 12.05 -31.50
C LEU A 65 2.40 10.73 -30.88
N LYS A 66 3.01 10.45 -29.74
CA LYS A 66 2.66 9.40 -28.81
C LYS A 66 1.88 10.03 -27.67
N LEU A 67 1.04 9.24 -27.04
CA LEU A 67 0.23 9.65 -25.91
C LEU A 67 0.46 8.69 -24.76
N SER A 68 0.86 9.22 -23.61
CA SER A 68 0.87 8.49 -22.35
C SER A 68 -0.22 8.99 -21.43
N PHE A 69 -0.79 8.08 -20.66
CA PHE A 69 -1.76 8.43 -19.64
C PHE A 69 -1.54 7.67 -18.34
N LEU A 70 -1.96 8.29 -17.24
CA LEU A 70 -1.86 7.79 -15.88
C LEU A 70 -3.21 7.96 -15.20
N LYS A 71 -3.79 6.86 -14.73
CA LYS A 71 -4.98 6.89 -13.88
C LYS A 71 -4.61 7.19 -12.44
N ASP A 72 -5.37 8.06 -11.78
CA ASP A 72 -5.22 8.28 -10.34
C ASP A 72 -5.82 7.10 -9.55
N SER A 73 -5.11 6.64 -8.52
CA SER A 73 -5.59 5.56 -7.66
C SER A 73 -6.47 6.03 -6.50
N SER A 74 -6.39 7.32 -6.16
CA SER A 74 -7.07 7.89 -4.98
C SER A 74 -8.35 8.62 -5.35
N ILE A 75 -8.40 9.19 -6.56
CA ILE A 75 -9.56 9.93 -7.05
C ILE A 75 -10.21 9.18 -8.23
N PRO A 76 -11.49 8.79 -8.13
CA PRO A 76 -12.17 8.09 -9.22
C PRO A 76 -12.27 8.98 -10.46
N ASN A 77 -12.12 8.35 -11.64
CA ASN A 77 -12.21 8.99 -12.95
C ASN A 77 -11.28 10.20 -13.15
N LEU A 78 -10.18 10.29 -12.42
CA LEU A 78 -9.14 11.29 -12.63
C LEU A 78 -8.00 10.70 -13.46
N ILE A 79 -7.67 11.38 -14.55
CA ILE A 79 -6.74 10.89 -15.57
C ILE A 79 -5.78 12.02 -15.92
N TYR A 80 -4.47 11.71 -15.92
CA TYR A 80 -3.44 12.63 -16.38
C TYR A 80 -2.92 12.12 -17.72
N ILE A 81 -2.82 13.00 -18.71
CA ILE A 81 -2.43 12.67 -20.08
C ILE A 81 -1.32 13.61 -20.51
N ALA A 82 -0.36 13.07 -21.25
CA ALA A 82 0.66 13.84 -21.95
C ALA A 82 0.82 13.34 -23.39
N THR A 83 0.97 14.27 -24.33
CA THR A 83 1.37 13.98 -25.70
C THR A 83 2.83 14.34 -25.89
N TYR A 84 3.56 13.56 -26.68
CA TYR A 84 4.99 13.78 -26.91
C TYR A 84 5.44 13.21 -28.25
N ASP A 85 6.48 13.81 -28.84
CA ASP A 85 7.14 13.26 -30.03
C ASP A 85 8.28 12.28 -29.65
N GLU A 86 8.93 11.72 -30.67
CA GLU A 86 10.00 10.74 -30.53
C GLU A 86 11.24 11.20 -29.73
N LYS A 87 11.42 12.52 -29.52
CA LYS A 87 12.54 13.02 -28.70
C LYS A 87 12.35 12.69 -27.22
N SER A 88 11.13 12.40 -26.77
CA SER A 88 10.86 12.02 -25.39
C SER A 88 10.66 10.52 -25.26
N LYS A 89 11.21 9.93 -24.19
CA LYS A 89 11.04 8.51 -23.89
C LYS A 89 9.75 8.28 -23.08
N PRO A 90 8.91 7.29 -23.42
CA PRO A 90 7.66 7.02 -22.70
C PRO A 90 7.83 6.87 -21.19
N VAL A 91 8.92 6.23 -20.75
CA VAL A 91 9.24 6.05 -19.32
C VAL A 91 9.47 7.39 -18.60
N ASN A 92 10.12 8.34 -19.26
CA ASN A 92 10.38 9.67 -18.70
C ASN A 92 9.06 10.46 -18.58
N VAL A 93 8.23 10.40 -19.62
CA VAL A 93 6.92 11.05 -19.65
C VAL A 93 6.01 10.48 -18.56
N LEU A 94 5.96 9.15 -18.40
CA LEU A 94 5.17 8.52 -17.34
C LEU A 94 5.68 8.91 -15.93
N ARG A 95 7.00 9.07 -15.75
CA ARG A 95 7.57 9.59 -14.50
C ARG A 95 7.10 11.02 -14.24
N ILE A 96 7.08 11.87 -15.27
CA ILE A 96 6.57 13.24 -15.16
C ILE A 96 5.09 13.24 -14.80
N LEU A 97 4.27 12.39 -15.43
CA LEU A 97 2.85 12.24 -15.06
C LEU A 97 2.68 11.83 -13.59
N ARG A 98 3.53 10.95 -13.06
CA ARG A 98 3.53 10.58 -11.63
C ARG A 98 3.94 11.75 -10.73
N LYS A 99 4.94 12.55 -11.12
CA LYS A 99 5.32 13.78 -10.40
C LYS A 99 4.16 14.79 -10.42
N LEU A 100 3.52 14.96 -11.58
CA LEU A 100 2.37 15.83 -11.77
C LEU A 100 1.21 15.43 -10.86
N SER A 101 0.79 14.16 -10.88
CA SER A 101 -0.26 13.63 -10.00
C SER A 101 0.02 13.95 -8.53
N ARG A 102 1.22 13.62 -8.04
CA ARG A 102 1.61 13.91 -6.65
C ARG A 102 1.60 15.41 -6.33
N THR A 103 2.07 16.23 -7.26
CA THR A 103 2.15 17.69 -7.05
C THR A 103 0.76 18.33 -7.10
N PHE A 104 -0.10 17.85 -7.98
CA PHE A 104 -1.49 18.27 -8.10
C PHE A 104 -2.27 17.97 -6.81
N LEU A 105 -2.18 16.74 -6.30
CA LEU A 105 -2.83 16.33 -5.04
C LEU A 105 -2.24 17.00 -3.78
N LYS A 106 -0.97 17.44 -3.84
CA LYS A 106 -0.38 18.25 -2.76
C LYS A 106 -0.88 19.68 -2.78
N LYS A 107 -1.09 20.25 -3.97
CA LYS A 107 -1.50 21.66 -4.16
C LYS A 107 -3.00 21.85 -3.98
N PHE A 108 -3.80 20.86 -4.37
CA PHE A 108 -5.25 20.92 -4.30
C PHE A 108 -5.77 19.76 -3.45
N SER A 109 -6.59 20.07 -2.45
CA SER A 109 -7.22 19.04 -1.61
C SER A 109 -8.08 18.10 -2.45
N ILE A 110 -8.10 16.83 -2.07
CA ILE A 110 -8.96 15.80 -2.68
C ILE A 110 -10.42 16.26 -2.73
N ASP A 111 -10.94 16.86 -1.66
CA ASP A 111 -12.32 17.37 -1.60
C ASP A 111 -12.62 18.43 -2.66
N ALA A 112 -11.67 19.31 -2.98
CA ALA A 112 -11.86 20.33 -4.01
C ALA A 112 -11.94 19.72 -5.41
N ILE A 113 -11.21 18.63 -5.64
CA ILE A 113 -11.21 17.90 -6.91
C ILE A 113 -12.48 17.05 -7.03
N LEU A 114 -12.91 16.38 -5.96
CA LEU A 114 -14.14 15.58 -5.93
C LEU A 114 -15.39 16.44 -6.12
N ASN A 115 -15.42 17.63 -5.50
CA ASN A 115 -16.55 18.55 -5.59
C ASN A 115 -16.44 19.52 -6.77
N TRP A 116 -15.52 19.29 -7.70
CA TRP A 116 -15.36 20.13 -8.88
C TRP A 116 -16.60 20.08 -9.77
N ARG A 117 -17.13 21.25 -10.14
CA ARG A 117 -18.35 21.39 -10.97
C ARG A 117 -18.08 22.05 -12.32
N GLY A 118 -16.94 21.72 -12.94
CA GLY A 118 -16.61 22.20 -14.30
C GLY A 118 -15.89 23.55 -14.39
N ASN A 119 -15.57 24.21 -13.27
CA ASN A 119 -14.80 25.46 -13.30
C ASN A 119 -13.31 25.18 -13.55
N THR A 120 -12.85 25.31 -14.79
CA THR A 120 -11.46 25.06 -15.21
C THR A 120 -10.46 26.07 -14.63
N ASN A 121 -10.92 27.26 -14.20
CA ASN A 121 -10.03 28.27 -13.61
C ASN A 121 -9.53 27.89 -12.21
N ALA A 122 -10.21 26.97 -11.51
CA ALA A 122 -9.89 26.57 -10.14
C ALA A 122 -8.46 26.00 -10.00
N PHE A 123 -7.90 25.45 -11.08
CA PHE A 123 -6.64 24.73 -11.06
C PHE A 123 -5.51 25.39 -11.88
N LYS A 124 -5.77 26.54 -12.52
CA LYS A 124 -4.79 27.24 -13.38
C LYS A 124 -3.46 27.54 -12.72
N SER A 125 -3.43 27.70 -11.40
CA SER A 125 -2.20 28.00 -10.66
C SER A 125 -1.11 26.92 -10.78
N ILE A 126 -1.42 25.71 -11.26
CA ILE A 126 -0.41 24.68 -11.51
C ILE A 126 0.31 24.82 -12.86
N GLU A 127 -0.18 25.65 -13.79
CA GLU A 127 0.41 25.78 -15.12
C GLU A 127 1.91 26.13 -15.09
N ASN A 128 2.32 27.04 -14.19
CA ASN A 128 3.73 27.41 -14.03
C ASN A 128 4.63 26.23 -13.63
N ILE A 129 4.08 25.25 -12.90
CA ILE A 129 4.82 24.05 -12.49
C ILE A 129 4.98 23.08 -13.67
N LEU A 130 4.02 23.08 -14.59
CA LEU A 130 4.09 22.22 -15.78
C LEU A 130 5.24 22.63 -16.69
N GLU A 131 5.52 23.93 -16.80
CA GLU A 131 6.67 24.45 -17.56
C GLU A 131 7.99 23.92 -16.99
N THR A 132 8.15 23.91 -15.65
CA THR A 132 9.31 23.31 -14.98
C THR A 132 9.46 21.82 -15.31
N PHE A 133 8.36 21.07 -15.42
CA PHE A 133 8.45 19.64 -15.76
C PHE A 133 8.90 19.39 -17.20
N VAL A 134 8.53 20.26 -18.15
CA VAL A 134 9.00 20.17 -19.53
C VAL A 134 10.50 20.49 -19.60
N GLU A 135 10.95 21.52 -18.88
CA GLU A 135 12.38 21.87 -18.80
C GLU A 135 13.21 20.76 -18.12
N GLU A 136 12.71 20.18 -17.03
CA GLU A 136 13.34 19.02 -16.38
C GLU A 136 13.51 17.84 -17.35
N GLU A 137 12.51 17.58 -18.21
CA GLU A 137 12.58 16.49 -19.21
C GLU A 137 13.69 16.73 -20.24
N MET A 138 13.81 17.97 -20.72
CA MET A 138 14.83 18.35 -21.69
C MET A 138 16.25 18.32 -21.12
N ASN A 139 16.39 18.62 -19.82
CA ASN A 139 17.68 18.67 -19.13
C ASN A 139 18.07 17.31 -18.51
N GLU A 140 17.16 16.34 -18.44
CA GLU A 140 17.45 15.01 -17.92
C GLU A 140 18.32 14.21 -18.90
N SER A 141 19.62 14.18 -18.63
CA SER A 141 20.56 13.29 -19.31
C SER A 141 20.28 11.82 -18.95
N ASP A 142 20.47 10.93 -19.92
CA ASP A 142 20.34 9.48 -19.75
C ASP A 142 21.22 8.92 -18.61
N THR A 143 22.33 9.60 -18.30
CA THR A 143 23.23 9.28 -17.18
C THR A 143 22.56 9.48 -15.82
N GLY A 144 21.89 10.61 -15.59
CA GLY A 144 21.18 10.87 -14.33
C GLY A 144 19.96 9.97 -14.11
N PHE A 145 19.35 9.44 -15.17
CA PHE A 145 18.32 8.40 -15.04
C PHE A 145 18.90 7.06 -14.58
N LYS A 146 19.99 6.60 -15.21
CA LYS A 146 20.64 5.33 -14.85
C LYS A 146 21.12 5.30 -13.41
N GLU A 147 21.73 6.38 -12.93
CA GLU A 147 22.19 6.49 -11.54
C GLU A 147 21.04 6.35 -10.54
N ARG A 148 19.91 7.03 -10.78
CA ARG A 148 18.71 6.93 -9.92
C ARG A 148 18.05 5.55 -9.97
N VAL A 149 18.07 4.88 -11.12
CA VAL A 149 17.56 3.50 -11.24
C VAL A 149 18.43 2.54 -10.45
N VAL A 150 19.76 2.66 -10.56
CA VAL A 150 20.71 1.86 -9.76
C VAL A 150 20.52 2.12 -8.27
N GLU A 151 20.35 3.38 -7.87
CA GLU A 151 20.10 3.75 -6.47
C GLU A 151 18.75 3.23 -5.96
N LEU A 152 17.71 3.21 -6.80
CA LEU A 152 16.40 2.62 -6.46
C LEU A 152 16.50 1.10 -6.29
N PHE A 153 17.18 0.40 -7.20
CA PHE A 153 17.40 -1.05 -7.06
C PHE A 153 18.19 -1.36 -5.80
N LYS A 154 19.22 -0.56 -5.49
CA LYS A 154 20.01 -0.71 -4.27
C LYS A 154 19.16 -0.50 -3.01
N ASN A 155 18.32 0.54 -2.97
CA ASN A 155 17.41 0.78 -1.86
C ASN A 155 16.34 -0.32 -1.70
N VAL A 156 15.85 -0.90 -2.80
CA VAL A 156 14.91 -2.02 -2.75
C VAL A 156 15.59 -3.29 -2.26
N GLU A 157 16.81 -3.57 -2.72
CA GLU A 157 17.62 -4.69 -2.26
C GLU A 157 17.95 -4.56 -0.77
N GLU A 158 18.33 -3.37 -0.32
CA GLU A 158 18.57 -3.06 1.10
C GLU A 158 17.30 -3.27 1.94
N ARG A 159 16.13 -2.80 1.48
CA ARG A 159 14.85 -3.02 2.19
C ARG A 159 14.38 -4.47 2.20
N LEU A 160 14.55 -5.21 1.10
CA LEU A 160 14.24 -6.64 1.06
C LEU A 160 15.17 -7.43 1.99
N ASN A 161 16.45 -7.04 2.07
CA ASN A 161 17.39 -7.61 3.01
C ASN A 161 17.02 -7.26 4.46
N GLU A 162 16.59 -6.03 4.74
CA GLU A 162 16.08 -5.63 6.05
C GLU A 162 14.79 -6.38 6.42
N GLU A 163 13.83 -6.52 5.52
CA GLU A 163 12.60 -7.30 5.76
C GLU A 163 12.89 -8.80 5.93
N SER A 164 13.81 -9.35 5.16
CA SER A 164 14.31 -10.73 5.32
C SER A 164 14.99 -10.91 6.67
N ASN A 165 15.80 -9.94 7.10
CA ASN A 165 16.43 -9.92 8.42
C ASN A 165 15.40 -9.75 9.54
N LEU A 166 14.36 -8.93 9.35
CA LEU A 166 13.26 -8.77 10.29
C LEU A 166 12.35 -10.00 10.33
N GLN A 167 12.15 -10.71 9.22
CA GLN A 167 11.47 -12.02 9.19
C GLN A 167 12.34 -13.09 9.85
N ALA A 168 13.66 -13.08 9.67
CA ALA A 168 14.59 -13.97 10.37
C ALA A 168 14.64 -13.69 11.88
N LEU A 169 14.43 -12.43 12.30
CA LEU A 169 14.29 -12.04 13.70
C LEU A 169 12.89 -12.36 14.25
N ARG A 170 11.82 -12.17 13.48
CA ARG A 170 10.44 -12.52 13.86
C ARG A 170 10.24 -14.03 13.95
N SER A 171 10.81 -14.81 13.03
CA SER A 171 10.83 -16.29 13.11
C SER A 171 11.64 -16.83 14.29
N LYS A 172 12.55 -16.04 14.86
CA LYS A 172 13.21 -16.34 16.16
C LYS A 172 12.39 -15.89 17.38
N LEU A 173 11.41 -15.00 17.19
CA LEU A 173 10.57 -14.43 18.26
C LEU A 173 9.16 -15.04 18.30
N ASP A 174 8.68 -15.61 17.20
CA ASP A 174 7.38 -16.27 17.12
C ASP A 174 7.46 -17.70 17.66
N PRO A 175 6.46 -18.14 18.44
CA PRO A 175 6.38 -19.50 18.89
C PRO A 175 6.08 -20.46 17.73
N PRO A 176 6.59 -21.71 17.78
CA PRO A 176 6.41 -22.67 16.68
C PRO A 176 4.92 -22.87 16.34
N LEU A 177 4.60 -22.72 15.06
CA LEU A 177 3.24 -22.66 14.48
C LEU A 177 2.36 -23.92 14.67
N ASN A 178 2.81 -24.91 15.44
CA ASN A 178 2.14 -26.21 15.64
C ASN A 178 1.74 -26.49 17.09
N LEU A 179 1.60 -25.46 17.93
CA LEU A 179 1.16 -25.65 19.32
C LEU A 179 -0.38 -25.61 19.41
N PRO A 180 -1.00 -26.57 20.12
CA PRO A 180 -2.44 -26.57 20.34
C PRO A 180 -2.94 -25.25 20.96
N PRO A 181 -4.17 -24.79 20.63
CA PRO A 181 -4.70 -23.50 21.08
C PRO A 181 -4.67 -23.27 22.60
N TYR A 182 -4.74 -24.36 23.39
CA TYR A 182 -4.71 -24.28 24.85
C TYR A 182 -3.34 -23.87 25.41
N CYS A 183 -2.25 -23.96 24.64
CA CYS A 183 -0.90 -23.59 25.09
C CYS A 183 -0.77 -22.09 25.41
N ASN A 184 -1.62 -21.25 24.81
CA ASN A 184 -1.63 -19.82 25.03
C ASN A 184 -2.52 -19.38 26.20
N GLN A 185 -3.33 -20.29 26.77
CA GLN A 185 -4.22 -19.94 27.87
C GLN A 185 -3.45 -19.66 29.16
N ILE A 186 -3.89 -18.64 29.90
CA ILE A 186 -3.27 -18.21 31.16
C ILE A 186 -4.15 -18.68 32.33
N PRO A 187 -3.73 -19.68 33.14
CA PRO A 187 -4.44 -20.06 34.34
C PRO A 187 -4.30 -18.96 35.42
N ARG A 188 -5.41 -18.61 36.07
CA ARG A 188 -5.46 -17.62 37.14
C ARG A 188 -6.33 -18.11 38.29
N PHE A 189 -5.84 -17.97 39.53
CA PHE A 189 -6.64 -18.28 40.73
C PHE A 189 -7.89 -17.40 40.82
N ILE A 190 -9.03 -18.03 41.13
CA ILE A 190 -10.30 -17.34 41.35
C ILE A 190 -10.42 -16.88 42.81
N THR A 191 -9.78 -17.62 43.72
CA THR A 191 -9.85 -17.36 45.17
C THR A 191 -8.61 -16.62 45.67
N LEU A 192 -8.84 -15.71 46.62
CA LEU A 192 -7.78 -15.00 47.36
C LEU A 192 -7.25 -15.81 48.55
N LYS A 193 -7.89 -16.95 48.88
CA LYS A 193 -7.47 -17.80 50.00
C LYS A 193 -6.24 -18.62 49.62
N LYS A 194 -5.25 -18.65 50.52
CA LYS A 194 -4.05 -19.46 50.36
C LYS A 194 -4.42 -20.95 50.46
N ILE A 195 -4.38 -21.66 49.35
CA ILE A 195 -4.68 -23.09 49.27
C ILE A 195 -3.39 -23.91 49.37
N ASN A 196 -3.40 -24.95 50.18
CA ASN A 196 -2.32 -25.93 50.21
C ASN A 196 -2.62 -27.05 49.19
N PRO A 197 -1.81 -27.20 48.12
CA PRO A 197 -2.09 -28.16 47.06
C PRO A 197 -1.99 -29.63 47.53
N LYS A 198 -1.32 -29.92 48.65
CA LYS A 198 -1.20 -31.29 49.17
C LYS A 198 -2.52 -31.94 49.56
N TYR A 199 -3.56 -31.14 49.85
CA TYR A 199 -4.90 -31.66 50.18
C TYR A 199 -5.74 -32.03 48.96
N TYR A 200 -5.35 -31.56 47.76
CA TYR A 200 -6.17 -31.69 46.54
C TYR A 200 -5.42 -32.38 45.40
N LEU A 201 -4.09 -32.41 45.43
CA LEU A 201 -3.22 -32.93 44.38
C LEU A 201 -2.26 -33.97 44.96
N SER A 202 -2.40 -35.22 44.54
CA SER A 202 -1.51 -36.33 44.94
C SER A 202 -0.23 -36.41 44.10
N GLY A 203 -0.25 -35.95 42.86
CA GLY A 203 0.92 -36.00 41.97
C GLY A 203 1.91 -34.87 42.23
N GLU A 204 3.20 -35.20 42.38
CA GLU A 204 4.28 -34.22 42.59
C GLU A 204 4.35 -33.18 41.46
N SER A 205 4.22 -33.62 40.20
CA SER A 205 4.16 -32.73 39.04
C SER A 205 2.94 -31.80 39.09
N SER A 206 1.80 -32.27 39.64
CA SER A 206 0.60 -31.44 39.77
C SER A 206 0.77 -30.34 40.83
N GLN A 207 1.44 -30.66 41.95
CA GLN A 207 1.79 -29.67 42.96
C GLN A 207 2.79 -28.63 42.42
N LYS A 208 3.80 -29.07 41.65
CA LYS A 208 4.76 -28.18 40.97
C LYS A 208 4.06 -27.23 39.98
N ILE A 209 3.11 -27.75 39.19
CA ILE A 209 2.29 -26.93 38.28
C ILE A 209 1.46 -25.91 39.07
N PHE A 210 0.82 -26.32 40.17
CA PHE A 210 0.01 -25.43 41.01
C PHE A 210 0.80 -24.23 41.53
N TYR A 211 2.05 -24.44 41.95
CA TYR A 211 2.92 -23.35 42.43
C TYR A 211 3.43 -22.41 41.32
N GLN A 212 3.38 -22.83 40.05
CA GLN A 212 3.77 -21.99 38.92
C GLN A 212 2.63 -21.11 38.38
N ILE A 213 1.39 -21.32 38.85
CA ILE A 213 0.23 -20.50 38.46
C ILE A 213 0.31 -19.15 39.17
N ASP A 214 0.62 -18.09 38.43
CA ASP A 214 0.72 -16.72 38.95
C ASP A 214 -0.25 -15.75 38.26
N GLY A 215 -1.08 -16.24 37.33
CA GLY A 215 -2.01 -15.42 36.54
C GLY A 215 -1.34 -14.59 35.43
N LYS A 216 -0.04 -14.78 35.17
CA LYS A 216 0.71 -14.13 34.08
C LYS A 216 1.29 -15.15 33.11
N LYS A 217 1.72 -16.31 33.61
CA LYS A 217 2.34 -17.36 32.79
C LYS A 217 1.30 -18.15 32.02
N SER A 218 1.50 -18.31 30.71
CA SER A 218 0.69 -19.22 29.89
C SER A 218 1.03 -20.68 30.17
N ILE A 219 0.15 -21.60 29.75
CA ILE A 219 0.41 -23.05 29.85
C ILE A 219 1.75 -23.41 29.20
N ARG A 220 2.10 -22.79 28.08
CA ARG A 220 3.40 -22.98 27.43
C ARG A 220 4.56 -22.58 28.35
N GLN A 221 4.52 -21.39 28.93
CA GLN A 221 5.58 -20.90 29.81
C GLN A 221 5.71 -21.76 31.08
N ILE A 222 4.60 -22.24 31.63
CA ILE A 222 4.61 -23.19 32.76
C ILE A 222 5.23 -24.53 32.33
N THR A 223 4.95 -24.98 31.10
CA THR A 223 5.51 -26.21 30.55
C THR A 223 7.02 -26.11 30.36
N GLU A 224 7.50 -25.03 29.74
CA GLU A 224 8.91 -24.78 29.48
C GLU A 224 9.71 -24.65 30.78
N ASN A 225 9.14 -24.03 31.82
CA ASN A 225 9.79 -23.90 33.14
C ASN A 225 9.89 -25.21 33.92
N LEU A 226 9.02 -26.19 33.65
CA LEU A 226 8.96 -27.45 34.39
C LEU A 226 9.45 -28.65 33.58
N ASP A 227 9.84 -28.45 32.32
CA ASP A 227 10.22 -29.50 31.36
C ASP A 227 9.19 -30.65 31.27
N LEU A 228 7.90 -30.29 31.20
CA LEU A 228 6.78 -31.24 31.12
C LEU A 228 6.16 -31.29 29.71
N LYS A 229 5.19 -32.19 29.48
CA LYS A 229 4.40 -32.15 28.23
C LYS A 229 3.24 -31.17 28.35
N HIS A 230 2.98 -30.37 27.31
CA HIS A 230 1.89 -29.37 27.29
C HIS A 230 0.52 -29.96 27.68
N VAL A 231 0.21 -31.18 27.23
CA VAL A 231 -1.04 -31.90 27.54
C VAL A 231 -1.17 -32.17 29.04
N GLN A 232 -0.06 -32.50 29.72
CA GLN A 232 -0.07 -32.79 31.16
C GLN A 232 -0.39 -31.52 31.97
N VAL A 233 0.26 -30.40 31.63
CA VAL A 233 0.01 -29.11 32.27
C VAL A 233 -1.43 -28.66 32.05
N TYR A 234 -1.93 -28.77 30.82
CA TYR A 234 -3.32 -28.44 30.49
C TYR A 234 -4.33 -29.29 31.27
N ASN A 235 -4.12 -30.61 31.36
CA ASN A 235 -5.04 -31.50 32.09
C ASN A 235 -5.08 -31.21 33.58
N VAL A 236 -3.94 -30.89 34.20
CA VAL A 236 -3.88 -30.48 35.61
C VAL A 236 -4.63 -29.17 35.80
N CYS A 237 -4.39 -28.16 34.96
CA CYS A 237 -5.13 -26.91 35.02
C CYS A 237 -6.64 -27.11 34.80
N LYS A 238 -7.04 -27.96 33.85
CA LYS A 238 -8.45 -28.29 33.62
C LYS A 238 -9.11 -28.94 34.85
N ASN A 239 -8.40 -29.79 35.58
CA ASN A 239 -8.90 -30.36 36.82
C ASN A 239 -9.03 -29.29 37.92
N LEU A 240 -8.07 -28.37 38.03
CA LEU A 240 -8.14 -27.24 38.95
C LEU A 240 -9.31 -26.28 38.63
N VAL A 241 -9.67 -26.12 37.35
CA VAL A 241 -10.90 -25.42 36.93
C VAL A 241 -12.13 -26.15 37.44
N LYS A 242 -12.20 -27.48 37.30
CA LYS A 242 -13.31 -28.29 37.82
C LYS A 242 -13.47 -28.20 39.33
N PHE A 243 -12.35 -28.08 40.06
CA PHE A 243 -12.36 -27.84 41.51
C PHE A 243 -12.71 -26.38 41.89
N GLY A 244 -12.96 -25.50 40.91
CA GLY A 244 -13.30 -24.09 41.15
C GLY A 244 -12.13 -23.24 41.64
N LEU A 245 -10.90 -23.72 41.50
CA LEU A 245 -9.71 -23.05 42.05
C LEU A 245 -9.14 -22.00 41.08
N ILE A 246 -9.18 -22.30 39.78
CA ILE A 246 -8.61 -21.44 38.73
C ILE A 246 -9.60 -21.24 37.58
N LYS A 247 -9.38 -20.19 36.78
CA LYS A 247 -10.01 -19.96 35.47
C LYS A 247 -8.94 -19.72 34.41
N PHE A 248 -9.25 -20.00 33.15
CA PHE A 248 -8.41 -19.60 32.03
C PHE A 248 -8.79 -18.19 31.56
N CYS A 249 -7.77 -17.39 31.28
CA CYS A 249 -7.88 -16.14 30.56
C CYS A 249 -7.19 -16.30 29.19
N LEU A 250 -7.69 -15.60 28.18
CA LEU A 250 -6.99 -15.39 26.90
C LEU A 250 -5.96 -14.29 27.07
#